data_AF-A0A972CP99-F1
#
_entry.id   AF-A0A972CP99-F1
#
_cell.length_a   1.000
_cell.length_b   1.000
_cell.length_c   1.000
_cell.angle_alpha   90.00
_cell.angle_beta   90.00
_cell.angle_gamma   90.00
#
_symmetry.space_group_name_H-M   'P 1'
#
loop_
_entity.id
_entity.type
_entity.pdbx_description
1 polymer ?
#
loop_
_entity_poly.entity_id
_entity_poly.type
_entity_poly.pdbx_seq_one_letter_code
_entity_poly.pdbx_strand_id
1 'polypeptide(L)'
;MKIGIPRALLYFWYGHLWERFWSECGWEAQVSPPTDHRIMKSGVNVAIDELCLPVKVFLGHVQFLAPRVDRIFIPHLIKVERDAFICPKFMGLPDLVRHALPGSASKLLVSKVGPKKVDPIMSLI
;
A
#
# COMPACT_ATOMS: atom_id res chain seq x y z
N MET A 1 6.69 17.93 5.10
CA MET A 1 6.73 16.46 5.33
C MET A 1 6.70 15.77 3.98
N LYS A 2 7.47 14.71 3.84
CA LYS A 2 7.59 13.88 2.65
C LYS A 2 6.86 12.56 2.85
N ILE A 3 5.84 12.32 2.04
CA ILE A 3 5.02 11.10 2.04
C ILE A 3 5.45 10.19 0.90
N GLY A 4 5.93 9.00 1.24
CA GLY A 4 6.25 7.97 0.27
C GLY A 4 5.00 7.24 -0.22
N ILE A 5 4.84 7.11 -1.53
CA ILE A 5 3.77 6.36 -2.17
C ILE A 5 4.40 5.19 -2.96
N PRO A 6 4.20 3.93 -2.53
CA PRO A 6 4.72 2.78 -3.27
C PRO A 6 4.06 2.66 -4.66
N ARG A 7 4.87 2.68 -5.72
CA ARG A 7 4.47 2.44 -7.12
C ARG A 7 4.20 0.96 -7.39
N ALA A 8 3.22 0.39 -6.71
CA ALA A 8 2.84 -1.01 -6.83
C ALA A 8 1.34 -1.21 -6.59
N LEU A 9 0.84 -2.40 -6.97
CA LEU A 9 -0.55 -2.80 -6.77
C LEU A 9 -1.53 -1.79 -7.41
N LEU A 10 -2.52 -1.29 -6.66
CA LEU A 10 -3.53 -0.35 -7.13
C LEU A 10 -3.03 1.09 -7.29
N TYR A 11 -1.73 1.36 -7.11
CA TYR A 11 -1.15 2.66 -7.47
C TYR A 11 -1.44 3.03 -8.93
N PHE A 12 -1.43 2.08 -9.87
CA PHE A 12 -1.68 2.40 -11.28
C PHE A 12 -3.12 2.87 -11.56
N TRP A 13 -4.03 2.67 -10.62
CA TRP A 13 -5.44 3.08 -10.72
C TRP A 13 -5.72 4.33 -9.89
N TYR A 14 -5.14 4.42 -8.69
CA TYR A 14 -5.42 5.49 -7.72
C TYR A 14 -4.22 6.36 -7.37
N GLY A 15 -3.06 6.16 -8.01
CA GLY A 15 -1.80 6.83 -7.66
C GLY A 15 -1.90 8.35 -7.76
N HIS A 16 -2.42 8.85 -8.89
CA HIS A 16 -2.63 10.28 -9.10
C HIS A 16 -3.59 10.91 -8.08
N LEU A 17 -4.61 10.16 -7.64
CA LEU A 17 -5.50 10.61 -6.56
C LEU A 17 -4.70 10.83 -5.26
N TRP A 18 -3.85 9.88 -4.89
CA TRP A 18 -3.05 9.98 -3.66
C TRP A 18 -1.97 11.05 -3.75
N GLU A 19 -1.28 11.15 -4.89
CA GLU A 19 -0.29 12.20 -5.14
C GLU A 19 -0.93 13.58 -5.02
N ARG A 20 -2.09 13.78 -5.65
CA ARG A 20 -2.80 15.05 -5.57
C ARG A 20 -3.33 15.32 -4.17
N PHE A 21 -3.95 14.34 -3.52
CA PHE A 21 -4.46 14.48 -2.16
C PHE A 21 -3.39 15.01 -1.19
N TRP A 22 -2.20 14.39 -1.19
CA TRP A 22 -1.13 14.83 -0.33
C TRP A 22 -0.55 16.19 -0.72
N SER A 23 -0.45 16.47 -2.02
CA SER A 23 -0.02 17.78 -2.50
C SER A 23 -0.98 18.90 -2.09
N GLU A 24 -2.30 18.68 -2.13
CA GLU A 24 -3.32 19.64 -1.70
C GLU A 24 -3.31 19.85 -0.18
N CYS A 25 -2.92 18.82 0.59
CA CYS A 25 -2.65 18.94 2.01
C CYS A 25 -1.33 19.66 2.34
N GLY A 26 -0.57 20.13 1.34
CA GLY A 26 0.70 20.84 1.50
C GLY A 26 1.90 19.93 1.79
N TRP A 27 1.81 18.64 1.47
CA TRP A 27 2.89 17.66 1.68
C TRP A 27 3.49 17.20 0.35
N GLU A 28 4.78 16.85 0.36
CA GLU A 28 5.47 16.35 -0.83
C GLU A 28 5.16 14.86 -1.00
N ALA A 29 4.50 14.49 -2.11
CA ALA A 29 4.27 13.10 -2.49
C ALA A 29 5.47 12.57 -3.28
N GLN A 30 6.26 11.67 -2.66
CA GLN A 30 7.35 10.97 -3.34
C GLN A 30 6.91 9.57 -3.75
N VAL A 31 6.78 9.35 -5.04
CA VAL A 31 6.49 8.02 -5.60
C VAL A 31 7.81 7.23 -5.76
N SER A 32 7.80 5.93 -5.48
CA SER A 32 8.94 5.06 -5.77
C SER A 32 9.15 4.88 -7.30
N PRO A 33 10.38 4.59 -7.77
CA PRO A 33 10.65 4.49 -9.20
C PRO A 33 9.91 3.31 -9.85
N PRO A 34 9.90 3.18 -11.19
CA PRO A 34 9.43 1.97 -11.86
C PRO A 34 10.05 0.72 -11.24
N THR A 35 9.27 -0.36 -11.13
CA THR A 35 9.78 -1.65 -10.64
C THR A 35 10.93 -2.13 -11.52
N ASP A 36 12.09 -2.34 -10.91
CA ASP A 36 13.23 -2.99 -11.53
C ASP A 36 13.58 -4.29 -10.79
N HIS A 37 14.60 -5.00 -11.30
CA HIS A 37 15.06 -6.24 -10.69
C HIS A 37 15.58 -6.03 -9.25
N ARG A 38 16.07 -4.84 -8.90
CA ARG A 38 16.61 -4.54 -7.56
C ARG A 38 15.48 -4.45 -6.54
N ILE A 39 14.41 -3.72 -6.87
CA ILE A 39 13.20 -3.59 -6.05
C ILE A 39 12.52 -4.95 -5.90
N MET A 40 12.36 -5.69 -7.00
CA MET A 40 11.77 -7.02 -6.95
C MET A 40 12.59 -7.94 -6.02
N LYS A 41 13.91 -8.00 -6.20
CA LYS A 41 14.79 -8.86 -5.38
C LYS A 41 14.79 -8.45 -3.92
N SER A 42 14.83 -7.15 -3.61
CA SER A 42 14.81 -6.69 -2.22
C SER A 42 13.52 -7.05 -1.52
N GLY A 43 12.38 -6.95 -2.22
CA GLY A 43 11.08 -7.39 -1.75
C GLY A 43 10.97 -8.90 -1.54
N VAL A 44 11.50 -9.70 -2.47
CA VAL A 44 11.56 -11.17 -2.34
C VAL A 44 12.37 -11.59 -1.11
N ASN A 45 13.50 -10.93 -0.84
CA ASN A 45 14.40 -11.29 0.26
C ASN A 45 13.79 -11.10 1.66
N VAL A 46 12.77 -10.26 1.81
CA VAL A 46 12.11 -10.00 3.11
C VAL A 46 10.70 -10.55 3.20
N ALA A 47 10.18 -11.05 2.10
CA ALA A 47 8.86 -11.64 2.04
C ALA A 47 8.88 -13.08 2.53
N ILE A 48 7.77 -13.52 3.10
CA ILE A 48 7.49 -14.94 3.30
C ILE A 48 7.27 -15.60 1.93
N ASP A 49 7.70 -16.86 1.77
CA ASP A 49 7.71 -17.58 0.50
C ASP A 49 6.33 -17.63 -0.17
N GLU A 50 5.27 -17.78 0.62
CA GLU A 50 3.89 -17.91 0.15
C GLU A 50 3.27 -16.61 -0.40
N LEU A 51 3.92 -15.45 -0.24
CA LEU A 51 3.39 -14.19 -0.78
C LEU A 51 3.43 -14.17 -2.31
N CYS A 52 2.39 -13.63 -2.94
CA CYS A 52 2.39 -13.45 -4.39
C CYS A 52 3.41 -12.37 -4.80
N LEU A 53 3.95 -12.50 -6.01
CA LEU A 53 4.97 -11.57 -6.53
C LEU A 53 4.57 -10.07 -6.42
N PRO A 54 3.31 -9.66 -6.69
CA PRO A 54 2.92 -8.25 -6.53
C PRO A 54 3.09 -7.71 -5.11
N VAL A 55 2.82 -8.53 -4.09
CA VAL A 55 3.02 -8.15 -2.69
C VAL A 55 4.51 -8.11 -2.34
N LYS A 56 5.31 -9.07 -2.87
CA LYS A 56 6.78 -9.03 -2.71
C LYS A 56 7.35 -7.75 -3.32
N VAL A 57 6.94 -7.39 -4.54
CA VAL A 57 7.34 -6.13 -5.18
C VAL A 57 6.93 -4.91 -4.36
N PHE A 58 5.71 -4.91 -3.79
CA PHE A 58 5.27 -3.83 -2.90
C PHE A 58 6.20 -3.66 -1.68
N LEU A 59 6.61 -4.76 -1.03
CA LEU A 59 7.59 -4.70 0.07
C LEU A 59 8.93 -4.09 -0.37
N GLY A 60 9.39 -4.41 -1.58
CA GLY A 60 10.59 -3.79 -2.16
C GLY A 60 10.45 -2.27 -2.34
N HIS A 61 9.29 -1.80 -2.79
CA HIS A 61 9.00 -0.36 -2.88
C HIS A 61 8.96 0.32 -1.51
N VAL A 62 8.39 -0.34 -0.50
CA VAL A 62 8.40 0.17 0.89
C VAL A 62 9.82 0.29 1.41
N GLN A 63 10.67 -0.72 1.20
CA GLN A 63 12.09 -0.65 1.56
C GLN A 63 12.82 0.49 0.87
N PHE A 64 12.55 0.71 -0.42
CA PHE A 64 13.13 1.82 -1.15
C PHE A 64 12.71 3.16 -0.52
N LEU A 65 11.45 3.33 -0.14
CA LEU A 65 10.94 4.59 0.40
C LEU A 65 11.36 4.83 1.84
N ALA A 66 11.46 3.79 2.67
CA ALA A 66 11.71 3.90 4.11
C ALA A 66 12.84 4.85 4.54
N PRO A 67 14.04 4.87 3.93
CA PRO A 67 15.09 5.82 4.28
C PRO A 67 14.95 7.20 3.62
N ARG A 68 14.00 7.38 2.68
CA ARG A 68 13.87 8.58 1.82
C ARG A 68 12.71 9.50 2.22
N VAL A 69 11.79 9.02 3.06
CA VAL A 69 10.54 9.71 3.40
C VAL A 69 10.29 9.73 4.91
N ASP A 70 9.46 10.68 5.35
CA ASP A 70 9.03 10.83 6.75
C ASP A 70 7.95 9.80 7.12
N ARG A 71 7.02 9.56 6.19
CA ARG A 71 5.92 8.62 6.32
C ARG A 71 5.70 7.86 5.01
N ILE A 72 5.26 6.61 5.09
CA ILE A 72 4.91 5.79 3.93
C ILE A 72 3.41 5.60 3.92
N PHE A 73 2.73 6.09 2.89
CA PHE A 73 1.31 5.91 2.72
C PHE A 73 0.98 4.49 2.24
N ILE A 74 0.11 3.80 2.97
CA ILE A 74 -0.43 2.50 2.59
C ILE A 74 -1.96 2.60 2.57
N PRO A 75 -2.60 2.59 1.39
CA PRO A 75 -4.05 2.53 1.30
C PRO A 75 -4.52 1.13 1.70
N HIS A 76 -5.14 1.02 2.88
CA HIS A 76 -5.73 -0.23 3.36
C HIS A 76 -7.10 -0.40 2.70
N LEU A 77 -7.09 -1.07 1.55
CA LEU A 77 -8.25 -1.34 0.71
C LEU A 77 -8.80 -2.73 1.03
N ILE A 78 -10.09 -2.80 1.37
CA ILE A 78 -10.80 -4.06 1.65
C ILE A 78 -11.62 -4.49 0.43
N LYS A 79 -12.34 -3.52 -0.16
CA LYS A 79 -13.14 -3.68 -1.37
C LYS A 79 -13.21 -2.37 -2.13
N VAL A 80 -13.27 -2.46 -3.45
CA VAL A 80 -13.47 -1.30 -4.35
C VAL A 80 -14.87 -1.25 -4.94
N GLU A 81 -15.60 -2.38 -4.92
CA GLU A 81 -16.97 -2.51 -5.40
C GLU A 81 -17.86 -3.18 -4.33
N ARG A 82 -19.18 -3.17 -4.55
CA ARG A 82 -20.11 -3.91 -3.69
C ARG A 82 -19.87 -5.41 -3.89
N ASP A 83 -19.84 -6.14 -2.78
CA ASP A 83 -19.70 -7.61 -2.73
C ASP A 83 -18.47 -8.21 -3.42
N ALA A 84 -17.48 -7.39 -3.79
CA ALA A 84 -16.21 -7.81 -4.37
C ALA A 84 -15.04 -7.44 -3.45
N PHE A 85 -14.52 -8.43 -2.72
CA PHE A 85 -13.38 -8.26 -1.83
C PHE A 85 -12.06 -8.35 -2.60
N ILE A 86 -11.09 -7.53 -2.19
CA ILE A 86 -9.72 -7.66 -2.67
C ILE A 86 -9.10 -8.91 -2.03
N CYS A 87 -8.09 -9.50 -2.70
CA CYS A 87 -7.42 -10.67 -2.18
C CYS A 87 -6.92 -10.46 -0.72
N PRO A 88 -6.99 -11.51 0.14
CA PRO A 88 -6.64 -11.38 1.56
C PRO A 88 -5.22 -10.86 1.82
N LYS A 89 -4.27 -11.17 0.93
CA LYS A 89 -2.87 -10.69 1.03
C LYS A 89 -2.76 -9.17 0.86
N PHE A 90 -3.63 -8.57 0.04
CA PHE A 90 -3.70 -7.11 -0.09
C PHE A 90 -4.42 -6.51 1.12
N MET A 91 -5.51 -7.10 1.58
CA MET A 91 -6.20 -6.58 2.76
C MET A 91 -5.26 -6.53 3.97
N GLY A 92 -4.43 -7.56 4.17
CA GLY A 92 -3.41 -7.59 5.21
C GLY A 92 -2.15 -6.77 4.94
N LEU A 93 -2.08 -5.96 3.88
CA LEU A 93 -0.84 -5.30 3.45
C LEU A 93 -0.18 -4.42 4.54
N PRO A 94 -0.92 -3.62 5.34
CA PRO A 94 -0.30 -2.86 6.43
C PRO A 94 0.41 -3.76 7.45
N ASP A 95 -0.19 -4.90 7.79
CA ASP A 95 0.34 -5.83 8.79
C ASP A 95 1.49 -6.66 8.22
N LEU A 96 1.38 -7.09 6.96
CA LEU A 96 2.48 -7.72 6.23
C LEU A 96 3.73 -6.84 6.19
N VAL A 97 3.56 -5.52 5.98
CA VAL A 97 4.68 -4.58 5.99
C VAL A 97 5.27 -4.44 7.38
N ARG A 98 4.44 -4.32 8.44
CA ARG A 98 4.95 -4.26 9.82
C ARG A 98 5.76 -5.48 10.19
N HIS A 99 5.32 -6.66 9.74
CA HIS A 99 6.01 -7.92 10.01
C HIS A 99 7.30 -8.07 9.19
N ALA A 100 7.23 -7.85 7.87
CA ALA A 100 8.39 -8.01 6.98
C ALA A 100 9.45 -6.91 7.17
N LEU A 101 9.04 -5.71 7.59
CA LEU A 101 9.87 -4.50 7.67
C LEU A 101 9.67 -3.79 9.01
N PRO A 102 10.07 -4.38 10.15
CA PRO A 102 9.81 -3.81 11.47
C PRO A 102 10.42 -2.41 11.65
N GLY A 103 11.59 -2.15 11.06
CA GLY A 103 12.23 -0.82 11.08
C GLY A 103 11.45 0.28 10.34
N SER A 104 10.47 -0.08 9.51
CA SER A 104 9.60 0.88 8.80
C SER A 104 8.22 1.03 9.45
N ALA A 105 7.88 0.22 10.47
CA ALA A 105 6.54 0.14 11.04
C ALA A 105 6.05 1.49 11.62
N SER A 106 6.94 2.27 12.25
CA SER A 106 6.61 3.58 12.82
C SER A 106 6.38 4.67 11.77
N LYS A 107 6.79 4.44 10.52
CA LYS A 107 6.60 5.38 9.41
C LYS A 107 5.29 5.16 8.66
N LEU A 108 4.57 4.07 8.92
CA LEU A 108 3.39 3.73 8.13
C LEU A 108 2.23 4.68 8.41
N LEU A 109 1.73 5.31 7.36
CA LEU A 109 0.52 6.11 7.34
C LEU A 109 -0.58 5.26 6.67
N VAL A 110 -1.37 4.58 7.49
CA VAL A 110 -2.39 3.63 7.03
C VAL A 110 -3.75 4.31 7.04
N SER A 111 -4.39 4.43 5.88
CA SER A 111 -5.77 4.91 5.78
C SER A 111 -6.67 3.79 5.31
N LYS A 112 -7.78 3.54 6.02
CA LYS A 112 -8.82 2.63 5.54
C LYS A 112 -9.56 3.32 4.40
N VAL A 113 -9.51 2.72 3.21
CA VAL A 113 -10.13 3.27 2.00
C VAL A 113 -11.20 2.29 1.53
N GLY A 114 -12.43 2.78 1.42
CA GLY A 114 -13.59 1.99 1.03
C GLY A 114 -14.90 2.59 1.55
N PRO A 115 -16.06 2.02 1.15
CA PRO A 115 -17.37 2.50 1.59
C PRO A 115 -17.53 2.40 3.11
N LYS A 116 -18.06 3.47 3.74
CA LYS A 116 -18.26 3.56 5.20
C LYS A 116 -19.33 2.59 5.74
N LYS A 117 -20.29 2.18 4.91
CA LYS A 117 -21.35 1.21 5.28
C LYS A 117 -21.15 -0.08 4.50
N VAL A 118 -21.10 -1.18 5.23
CA VAL A 118 -21.11 -2.55 4.73
C VAL A 118 -22.30 -3.20 5.41
N ASP A 119 -23.51 -2.94 4.92
CA ASP A 119 -24.70 -3.65 5.39
C ASP A 119 -24.73 -5.00 4.67
N PRO A 120 -24.51 -6.14 5.35
CA PRO A 120 -24.47 -7.44 4.66
C PRO A 120 -25.87 -8.02 4.39
N ILE A 121 -26.96 -7.43 4.90
CA ILE A 121 -28.32 -8.01 4.89
C ILE A 121 -29.41 -6.92 4.82
N MET A 122 -29.43 -6.02 3.83
CA MET A 122 -30.58 -5.09 3.62
C MET A 122 -30.82 -4.71 2.15
N SER A 123 -30.57 -5.63 1.22
CA SER A 123 -31.02 -5.51 -0.18
C SER A 123 -31.93 -6.67 -0.61
N LEU A 124 -32.43 -7.45 0.35
CA LEU A 124 -33.31 -8.61 0.12
C LEU A 124 -34.47 -8.70 1.13
N ILE A 125 -34.91 -7.56 1.65
CA ILE A 125 -36.22 -7.36 2.27
C ILE A 125 -36.81 -6.08 1.68
#